data_AF-A0A7S1W2F2-F1
#
_entry.id   AF-A0A7S1W2F2-F1
#
_cell.length_a   1.000
_cell.length_b   1.000
_cell.length_c   1.000
_cell.angle_alpha   90.00
_cell.angle_beta   90.00
_cell.angle_gamma   90.00
#
_symmetry.space_group_name_H-M   'P 1'
#
loop_
_entity.id
_entity.type
_entity.pdbx_description
1 polymer ?
#
loop_
_entity_poly.entity_id
_entity_poly.type
_entity_poly.pdbx_seq_one_letter_code
_entity_poly.pdbx_strand_id
1 'polypeptide(L)'
;MTHAAQFSGLRKRLDCMWQASTEVLSSMRLRELLRSVLRIANYINHGSSDGAKALSVKSLPAFASFSVGSVSTLHYLCLTLCGPQFVAQLQKDLAHVVEASRESMSAQQQDVAAFGQCVAFTESQLKGFDRVGVCGPTSAGQTVGADGAAEGAKTRLSALHATLQEQHRVLQGTLERVRLHVEDTQRFFGDQATAVLAAEEFFGYIAGFMGLLASASVEVQQNPKRWQRFFSAAELQGEGARPRLKRSLSVPPESTQ
;
A
#
# COMPACT_ATOMS: atom_id res chain seq x y z
N MET A 1 -23.43 0.65 -13.19
CA MET A 1 -23.18 -0.04 -11.89
C MET A 1 -24.26 0.36 -10.90
N THR A 2 -24.68 -0.54 -10.00
CA THR A 2 -25.64 -0.21 -8.93
C THR A 2 -24.94 0.46 -7.75
N HIS A 3 -25.66 1.23 -6.93
CA HIS A 3 -25.10 1.85 -5.72
C HIS A 3 -24.54 0.81 -4.73
N ALA A 4 -25.21 -0.35 -4.61
CA ALA A 4 -24.73 -1.45 -3.79
C ALA A 4 -23.39 -2.02 -4.27
N ALA A 5 -23.20 -2.15 -5.59
CA ALA A 5 -21.94 -2.58 -6.16
C ALA A 5 -20.83 -1.54 -5.90
N GLN A 6 -21.12 -0.25 -6.08
CA GLN A 6 -20.17 0.84 -5.78
C GLN A 6 -19.76 0.84 -4.30
N PHE A 7 -20.73 0.78 -3.38
CA PHE A 7 -20.47 0.69 -1.94
C PHE A 7 -19.58 -0.51 -1.60
N SER A 8 -19.93 -1.70 -2.09
CA SER A 8 -19.16 -2.91 -1.81
C SER A 8 -17.74 -2.86 -2.39
N GLY A 9 -17.57 -2.28 -3.58
CA GLY A 9 -16.27 -2.13 -4.22
C GLY A 9 -15.36 -1.18 -3.45
N LEU A 10 -15.88 0.00 -3.06
CA LEU A 10 -15.10 0.95 -2.27
C LEU A 10 -14.71 0.39 -0.91
N ARG A 11 -15.64 -0.29 -0.23
CA ARG A 11 -15.35 -0.91 1.06
C ARG A 11 -14.26 -1.97 0.95
N LYS A 12 -14.30 -2.84 -0.07
CA LYS A 12 -13.25 -3.85 -0.29
C LYS A 12 -11.87 -3.23 -0.51
N ARG A 13 -11.79 -2.17 -1.32
CA ARG A 13 -10.53 -1.47 -1.59
C ARG A 13 -9.95 -0.82 -0.33
N LEU A 14 -10.81 -0.21 0.49
CA LEU A 14 -10.44 0.33 1.80
C LEU A 14 -9.97 -0.76 2.77
N ASP A 15 -10.71 -1.87 2.83
CA ASP A 15 -10.36 -3.01 3.68
C ASP A 15 -9.01 -3.62 3.26
N CYS A 16 -8.70 -3.69 1.95
CA CYS A 16 -7.41 -4.15 1.45
C CYS A 16 -6.24 -3.30 1.99
N MET A 17 -6.37 -1.97 1.97
CA MET A 17 -5.34 -1.08 2.53
C MET A 17 -5.19 -1.24 4.05
N TRP A 18 -6.31 -1.43 4.77
CA TRP A 18 -6.26 -1.73 6.20
C TRP A 18 -5.51 -3.04 6.50
N GLN A 19 -5.82 -4.10 5.75
CA GLN A 19 -5.16 -5.39 5.91
C GLN A 19 -3.67 -5.28 5.60
N ALA A 20 -3.28 -4.65 4.49
CA ALA A 20 -1.88 -4.44 4.13
C ALA A 20 -1.10 -3.70 5.22
N SER A 21 -1.66 -2.64 5.81
CA SER A 21 -1.04 -1.95 6.95
C SER A 21 -0.87 -2.86 8.17
N THR A 22 -1.91 -3.63 8.50
CA THR A 22 -1.90 -4.56 9.64
C THR A 22 -0.87 -5.68 9.46
N GLU A 23 -0.78 -6.24 8.25
CA GLU A 23 0.20 -7.23 7.84
C GLU A 23 1.64 -6.71 7.97
N VAL A 24 1.90 -5.52 7.42
CA VAL A 24 3.21 -4.86 7.48
C VAL A 24 3.63 -4.61 8.93
N LEU A 25 2.73 -4.12 9.77
CA LEU A 25 3.01 -3.89 11.19
C LEU A 25 3.25 -5.19 11.96
N SER A 26 2.50 -6.25 11.68
CA SER A 26 2.53 -7.50 12.47
C SER A 26 3.55 -8.53 11.99
N SER A 27 4.05 -8.44 10.76
CA SER A 27 5.00 -9.42 10.21
C SER A 27 6.37 -9.36 10.93
N MET A 28 6.64 -10.38 11.75
CA MET A 28 7.94 -10.55 12.41
C MET A 28 9.04 -10.86 11.40
N ARG A 29 8.72 -11.58 10.31
CA ARG A 29 9.66 -11.86 9.21
C ARG A 29 10.06 -10.59 8.48
N LEU A 30 9.12 -9.69 8.19
CA LEU A 30 9.47 -8.39 7.59
C LEU A 30 10.42 -7.60 8.50
N ARG A 31 10.16 -7.57 9.81
CA ARG A 31 11.04 -6.89 10.78
C ARG A 31 12.43 -7.53 10.82
N GLU A 32 12.53 -8.84 10.79
CA GLU A 32 13.81 -9.57 10.77
C GLU A 32 14.60 -9.30 9.47
N LEU A 33 13.90 -9.31 8.33
CA LEU A 33 14.45 -8.95 7.03
C LEU A 33 15.00 -7.52 7.05
N LEU A 34 14.20 -6.53 7.47
CA LEU A 34 14.62 -5.13 7.51
C LEU A 34 15.80 -4.89 8.46
N ARG A 35 15.88 -5.59 9.61
CA ARG A 35 17.06 -5.54 10.48
C ARG A 35 18.30 -6.08 9.79
N SER A 36 18.17 -7.15 9.02
CA SER A 36 19.30 -7.75 8.31
C SER A 36 19.76 -6.85 7.16
N VAL A 37 18.82 -6.26 6.41
CA VAL A 37 19.10 -5.22 5.41
C VAL A 37 19.86 -4.05 6.04
N LEU A 38 19.40 -3.53 7.19
CA LEU A 38 20.06 -2.42 7.89
C LEU A 38 21.51 -2.78 8.28
N ARG A 39 21.74 -3.97 8.85
CA ARG A 39 23.09 -4.42 9.23
C ARG A 39 24.02 -4.50 8.01
N ILE A 40 23.54 -5.08 6.91
CA ILE A 40 24.31 -5.21 5.67
C ILE A 40 24.59 -3.83 5.08
N ALA A 41 23.59 -2.94 5.03
CA ALA A 41 23.75 -1.59 4.52
C ALA A 41 24.76 -0.77 5.36
N ASN A 42 24.70 -0.86 6.69
CA ASN A 42 25.68 -0.23 7.57
C ASN A 42 27.09 -0.76 7.30
N TYR A 43 27.23 -2.09 7.17
CA TYR A 43 28.53 -2.70 6.88
C TYR A 43 29.09 -2.24 5.54
N ILE A 44 28.27 -2.15 4.49
CA ILE A 44 28.68 -1.65 3.17
C ILE A 44 29.14 -0.19 3.25
N ASN A 45 28.42 0.65 3.99
CA ASN A 45 28.67 2.10 4.02
C ASN A 45 29.80 2.52 4.97
N HIS A 46 29.92 1.85 6.12
CA HIS A 46 30.79 2.27 7.22
C HIS A 46 31.87 1.24 7.57
N GLY A 47 31.83 0.04 6.97
CA GLY A 47 32.73 -1.07 7.31
C GLY A 47 32.44 -1.71 8.67
N SER A 48 31.34 -1.35 9.32
CA SER A 48 30.87 -1.93 10.59
C SER A 48 29.34 -1.90 10.67
N SER A 49 28.75 -2.65 11.59
CA SER A 49 27.30 -2.60 11.84
C SER A 49 26.85 -1.33 12.58
N ASP A 50 27.79 -0.58 13.15
CA ASP A 50 27.51 0.69 13.84
C ASP A 50 27.43 1.82 12.81
N GLY A 51 26.20 2.17 12.46
CA GLY A 51 25.87 3.19 11.47
C GLY A 51 24.47 3.74 11.71
N ALA A 52 23.64 3.72 10.67
CA ALA A 52 22.24 4.12 10.80
C ALA A 52 21.50 3.22 11.81
N LYS A 53 20.59 3.83 12.58
CA LYS A 53 19.73 3.11 13.54
C LYS A 53 18.38 2.68 12.94
N ALA A 54 18.04 3.25 11.78
CA ALA A 54 16.79 2.99 11.08
C ALA A 54 17.03 2.97 9.57
N LEU A 55 16.15 2.27 8.86
CA LEU A 55 16.13 2.17 7.41
C LEU A 55 14.74 2.58 6.94
N SER A 56 14.66 3.60 6.09
CA SER A 56 13.41 3.92 5.40
C SER A 56 13.17 2.91 4.27
N VAL A 57 11.92 2.47 4.08
CA VAL A 57 11.54 1.57 2.98
C VAL A 57 11.91 2.13 1.59
N LYS A 58 12.02 3.45 1.45
CA LYS A 58 12.47 4.13 0.22
C LYS A 58 13.89 3.74 -0.20
N SER A 59 14.72 3.26 0.73
CA SER A 59 16.09 2.81 0.44
C SER A 59 16.17 1.38 -0.10
N LEU A 60 15.09 0.59 -0.01
CA LEU A 60 15.07 -0.82 -0.44
C LEU A 60 15.46 -1.01 -1.91
N PRO A 61 15.01 -0.18 -2.87
CA PRO A 61 15.45 -0.31 -4.26
C PRO A 61 16.96 -0.10 -4.45
N ALA A 62 17.54 0.89 -3.76
CA ALA A 62 18.97 1.16 -3.81
C ALA A 62 19.79 0.04 -3.14
N PHE A 63 19.28 -0.54 -2.06
CA PHE A 63 19.88 -1.71 -1.44
C PHE A 63 19.85 -2.93 -2.38
N ALA A 64 18.70 -3.18 -3.02
CA ALA A 64 18.49 -4.31 -3.92
C ALA A 64 19.35 -4.24 -5.19
N SER A 65 19.69 -3.04 -5.65
CA SER A 65 20.54 -2.84 -6.84
C SER A 65 22.04 -3.01 -6.56
N PHE A 66 22.46 -3.04 -5.30
CA PHE A 66 23.87 -3.22 -4.96
C PHE A 66 24.35 -4.63 -5.28
N SER A 67 25.44 -4.72 -6.04
CA SER A 67 26.08 -5.98 -6.41
C SER A 67 27.61 -5.87 -6.41
N VAL A 68 28.25 -7.01 -6.18
CA VAL A 68 29.69 -7.20 -6.35
C VAL A 68 29.88 -8.27 -7.43
N GLY A 69 30.26 -7.82 -8.63
CA GLY A 69 30.30 -8.69 -9.80
C GLY A 69 28.92 -9.27 -10.13
N SER A 70 28.80 -10.59 -10.12
CA SER A 70 27.53 -11.28 -10.42
C SER A 70 26.65 -11.58 -9.19
N VAL A 71 27.06 -11.16 -8.00
CA VAL A 71 26.35 -11.45 -6.74
C VAL A 71 25.74 -10.17 -6.19
N SER A 72 24.41 -10.14 -6.02
CA SER A 72 23.72 -9.02 -5.37
C SER A 72 23.55 -9.23 -3.87
N THR A 73 23.23 -8.15 -3.14
CA THR A 73 22.80 -8.21 -1.73
C THR A 73 21.59 -9.10 -1.51
N LEU A 74 20.69 -9.22 -2.49
CA LEU A 74 19.54 -10.11 -2.41
C LEU A 74 19.96 -11.59 -2.43
N HIS A 75 20.93 -11.95 -3.27
CA HIS A 75 21.49 -13.31 -3.27
C HIS A 75 22.13 -13.63 -1.92
N TYR A 76 22.88 -12.68 -1.36
CA TYR A 76 23.45 -12.79 -0.02
C TYR A 76 22.37 -13.01 1.03
N LEU A 77 21.30 -12.21 1.02
CA LEU A 77 20.17 -12.35 1.94
C LEU A 77 19.52 -13.73 1.81
N CYS A 78 19.28 -14.21 0.59
CA CYS A 78 18.68 -15.52 0.35
C CYS A 78 19.49 -16.69 0.94
N LEU A 79 20.81 -16.57 0.97
CA LEU A 79 21.70 -17.61 1.47
C LEU A 79 21.89 -17.56 2.99
N THR A 80 21.76 -16.38 3.59
CA THR A 80 22.04 -16.15 5.02
C THR A 80 20.79 -16.10 5.90
N LEU A 81 19.65 -15.67 5.35
CA LEU A 81 18.38 -15.50 6.08
C LEU A 81 17.17 -15.97 5.28
N CYS A 82 17.05 -15.51 4.05
CA CYS A 82 15.83 -15.57 3.24
C CYS A 82 15.77 -16.82 2.35
N GLY A 83 15.90 -17.99 2.97
CA GLY A 83 15.70 -19.27 2.26
C GLY A 83 14.29 -19.38 1.63
N PRO A 84 14.05 -20.37 0.76
CA PRO A 84 12.77 -20.55 0.05
C PRO A 84 11.54 -20.49 0.96
N GLN A 85 11.59 -21.16 2.10
CA GLN A 85 10.48 -21.20 3.05
C GLN A 85 10.23 -19.84 3.68
N PHE A 86 11.30 -19.10 4.02
CA PHE A 86 11.18 -17.75 4.57
C PHE A 86 10.49 -16.83 3.57
N VAL A 87 10.91 -16.85 2.30
CA VAL A 87 10.32 -16.02 1.25
C VAL A 87 8.85 -16.37 1.03
N ALA A 88 8.52 -17.66 0.94
CA ALA A 88 7.14 -18.11 0.78
C ALA A 88 6.25 -17.72 1.97
N GLN A 89 6.77 -17.78 3.20
CA GLN A 89 6.04 -17.34 4.38
C GLN A 89 5.91 -15.82 4.48
N LEU A 90 6.93 -15.06 4.08
CA LEU A 90 6.88 -13.60 4.01
C LEU A 90 5.82 -13.14 3.01
N GLN A 91 5.69 -13.81 1.86
CA GLN A 91 4.62 -13.54 0.89
C GLN A 91 3.22 -13.81 1.47
N LYS A 92 3.09 -14.82 2.33
CA LYS A 92 1.82 -15.10 3.03
C LYS A 92 1.52 -14.07 4.11
N ASP A 93 2.53 -13.57 4.81
CA ASP A 93 2.36 -12.52 5.82
C ASP A 93 1.91 -11.20 5.23
N LEU A 94 2.25 -10.93 3.98
CA LEU A 94 2.08 -9.65 3.29
C LEU A 94 1.18 -9.82 2.06
N ALA A 95 0.13 -10.62 2.20
CA ALA A 95 -0.73 -11.06 1.10
C ALA A 95 -1.43 -9.89 0.39
N HIS A 96 -1.80 -8.84 1.12
CA HIS A 96 -2.53 -7.69 0.59
C HIS A 96 -1.61 -6.56 0.10
N VAL A 97 -0.30 -6.60 0.42
CA VAL A 97 0.62 -5.50 0.13
C VAL A 97 0.74 -5.20 -1.37
N VAL A 98 0.75 -6.23 -2.22
CA VAL A 98 0.84 -6.08 -3.69
C VAL A 98 -0.44 -5.47 -4.27
N GLU A 99 -1.60 -5.78 -3.71
CA GLU A 99 -2.87 -5.20 -4.14
C GLU A 99 -2.97 -3.75 -3.66
N ALA A 100 -2.64 -3.50 -2.39
CA ALA A 100 -2.62 -2.16 -1.81
C ALA A 100 -1.63 -1.21 -2.50
N SER A 101 -0.53 -1.71 -3.09
CA SER A 101 0.40 -0.89 -3.86
C SER A 101 -0.16 -0.41 -5.21
N ARG A 102 -1.29 -0.96 -5.67
CA ARG A 102 -1.98 -0.58 -6.91
C ARG A 102 -3.18 0.34 -6.66
N GLU A 103 -3.59 0.44 -5.41
CA GLU A 103 -4.63 1.36 -4.97
C GLU A 103 -4.10 2.79 -4.90
N SER A 104 -4.97 3.79 -4.79
CA SER A 104 -4.56 5.15 -4.44
C SER A 104 -5.49 5.71 -3.38
N MET A 105 -4.91 6.14 -2.26
CA MET A 105 -5.68 6.71 -1.14
C MET A 105 -6.44 7.96 -1.58
N SER A 106 -5.81 8.81 -2.40
CA SER A 106 -6.45 10.02 -2.92
C SER A 106 -7.61 9.72 -3.85
N ALA A 107 -7.48 8.71 -4.73
CA ALA A 107 -8.58 8.27 -5.58
C ALA A 107 -9.75 7.70 -4.76
N GLN A 108 -9.47 6.91 -3.72
CA GLN A 108 -10.51 6.39 -2.83
C GLN A 108 -11.25 7.51 -2.08
N GLN A 109 -10.56 8.56 -1.66
CA GLN A 109 -11.18 9.76 -1.06
C GLN A 109 -12.12 10.44 -2.05
N GLN A 110 -11.69 10.61 -3.30
CA GLN A 110 -12.51 11.19 -4.36
C GLN A 110 -13.75 10.33 -4.67
N ASP A 111 -13.60 9.01 -4.72
CA ASP A 111 -14.71 8.09 -4.96
C ASP A 111 -15.75 8.14 -3.82
N VAL A 112 -15.30 8.21 -2.56
CA VAL A 112 -16.20 8.37 -1.40
C VAL A 112 -16.91 9.73 -1.44
N ALA A 113 -16.20 10.80 -1.82
CA ALA A 113 -16.80 12.12 -1.99
C ALA A 113 -17.86 12.13 -3.12
N ALA A 114 -17.56 11.49 -4.26
CA ALA A 114 -18.49 11.33 -5.37
C ALA A 114 -19.75 10.54 -4.95
N PHE A 115 -19.59 9.48 -4.15
CA PHE A 115 -20.72 8.76 -3.57
C PHE A 115 -21.60 9.68 -2.69
N GLY A 116 -20.99 10.58 -1.92
CA GLY A 116 -21.69 11.61 -1.15
C GLY A 116 -22.50 12.58 -2.01
N GLN A 117 -22.00 12.95 -3.19
CA GLN A 117 -22.75 13.78 -4.15
C GLN A 117 -24.01 13.06 -4.66
N CYS A 118 -23.96 11.74 -4.85
CA CYS A 118 -25.14 10.94 -5.20
C CYS A 118 -26.19 10.94 -4.07
N VAL A 119 -25.76 10.91 -2.80
CA VAL A 119 -26.65 11.04 -1.64
C VAL A 119 -27.36 12.40 -1.65
N ALA A 120 -26.59 13.49 -1.82
CA ALA A 120 -27.11 14.86 -1.83
C ALA A 120 -28.07 15.11 -3.01
N PHE A 121 -27.79 14.52 -4.18
CA PHE A 121 -28.70 14.56 -5.32
C PHE A 121 -30.03 13.87 -4.99
N THR A 122 -29.98 12.67 -4.40
CA THR A 122 -31.18 11.92 -4.00
C THR A 122 -32.01 12.67 -2.97
N GLU A 123 -31.35 13.34 -2.02
CA GLU A 123 -32.00 14.21 -1.02
C GLU A 123 -32.73 15.39 -1.70
N SER A 124 -32.09 16.02 -2.68
CA SER A 124 -32.65 17.14 -3.42
C SER A 124 -33.89 16.74 -4.23
N GLN A 125 -33.87 15.54 -4.83
CA GLN A 125 -35.04 14.98 -5.49
C GLN A 125 -36.20 14.77 -4.51
N LEU A 126 -35.92 14.24 -3.31
CA LEU A 126 -36.93 14.02 -2.27
C LEU A 126 -37.59 15.34 -1.83
N LYS A 127 -36.79 16.39 -1.61
CA LYS A 127 -37.29 17.76 -1.34
C LYS A 127 -38.13 18.32 -2.49
N GLY A 128 -37.83 17.93 -3.73
CA GLY A 128 -38.62 18.30 -4.90
C GLY A 128 -40.05 17.75 -4.86
N PHE A 129 -40.24 16.50 -4.41
CA PHE A 129 -41.56 15.89 -4.24
C PHE A 129 -42.40 16.63 -3.19
N ASP A 130 -41.79 17.07 -2.09
CA ASP A 130 -42.49 17.83 -1.04
C ASP A 130 -43.00 19.20 -1.54
N ARG A 131 -42.33 19.80 -2.53
CA ARG A 131 -42.73 21.10 -3.10
C ARG A 131 -43.86 20.97 -4.12
N VAL A 132 -43.95 19.83 -4.83
CA VAL A 132 -45.01 19.57 -5.82
C VAL A 132 -46.33 19.18 -5.14
N GLY A 133 -46.29 18.59 -3.95
CA GLY A 133 -47.48 18.27 -3.13
C GLY A 133 -48.17 19.49 -2.50
N VAL A 134 -47.63 20.70 -2.62
CA VAL A 134 -48.17 21.95 -2.03
C VAL A 134 -48.61 22.93 -3.13
N CYS A 135 -49.41 22.45 -4.08
CA CYS A 135 -50.04 23.32 -5.08
C CYS A 135 -51.52 22.95 -5.30
N GLY A 136 -52.41 23.65 -4.58
CA GLY A 136 -53.79 23.93 -5.02
C GLY A 136 -54.93 23.20 -4.29
N PRO A 137 -55.84 23.92 -3.60
CA PRO A 137 -57.15 23.38 -3.29
C PRO A 137 -57.96 23.34 -4.59
N THR A 138 -58.17 22.14 -5.16
CA THR A 138 -59.07 21.97 -6.31
C THR A 138 -60.18 20.99 -5.96
N SER A 139 -61.39 21.52 -6.09
CA SER A 139 -62.71 20.91 -6.04
C SER A 139 -62.82 19.40 -6.32
N ALA A 140 -63.64 18.76 -5.49
CA ALA A 140 -64.26 17.45 -5.63
C ALA A 140 -64.37 16.93 -7.09
N GLY A 141 -63.61 15.89 -7.41
CA GLY A 141 -63.71 15.14 -8.66
C GLY A 141 -62.57 14.15 -8.86
N GLN A 142 -62.76 12.91 -8.39
CA GLN A 142 -62.00 11.68 -8.70
C GLN A 142 -60.59 11.81 -9.34
N THR A 143 -59.54 11.65 -8.52
CA THR A 143 -58.16 11.36 -8.94
C THR A 143 -57.57 10.18 -8.17
N VAL A 144 -58.25 9.03 -8.17
CA VAL A 144 -57.86 7.85 -7.35
C VAL A 144 -56.60 7.12 -7.86
N GLY A 145 -56.00 7.53 -9.00
CA GLY A 145 -54.87 6.81 -9.62
C GLY A 145 -53.49 7.48 -9.57
N ALA A 146 -53.42 8.82 -9.53
CA ALA A 146 -52.15 9.55 -9.70
C ALA A 146 -51.43 9.83 -8.36
N ASP A 147 -52.20 10.14 -7.31
CA ASP A 147 -51.66 10.48 -5.99
C ASP A 147 -50.96 9.28 -5.32
N GLY A 148 -51.50 8.07 -5.49
CA GLY A 148 -50.89 6.83 -4.96
C GLY A 148 -49.57 6.45 -5.64
N ALA A 149 -49.41 6.75 -6.93
CA ALA A 149 -48.17 6.49 -7.66
C ALA A 149 -47.06 7.46 -7.27
N ALA A 150 -47.39 8.74 -7.07
CA ALA A 150 -46.48 9.77 -6.58
C ALA A 150 -46.03 9.48 -5.13
N GLU A 151 -46.96 9.11 -4.25
CA GLU A 151 -46.66 8.76 -2.86
C GLU A 151 -45.82 7.47 -2.76
N GLY A 152 -46.12 6.48 -3.59
CA GLY A 152 -45.31 5.26 -3.71
C GLY A 152 -43.90 5.53 -4.24
N ALA A 153 -43.73 6.47 -5.19
CA ALA A 153 -42.42 6.88 -5.68
C ALA A 153 -41.62 7.63 -4.60
N LYS A 154 -42.25 8.54 -3.86
CA LYS A 154 -41.65 9.25 -2.72
C LYS A 154 -41.19 8.29 -1.63
N THR A 155 -42.01 7.30 -1.28
CA THR A 155 -41.66 6.27 -0.29
C THR A 155 -40.42 5.47 -0.71
N ARG A 156 -40.38 5.01 -1.98
CA ARG A 156 -39.20 4.28 -2.51
C ARG A 156 -37.95 5.15 -2.54
N LEU A 157 -38.07 6.41 -2.92
CA LEU A 157 -36.96 7.36 -2.95
C LEU A 157 -36.43 7.65 -1.55
N SER A 158 -37.31 7.81 -0.56
CA SER A 158 -36.95 7.98 0.85
C SER A 158 -36.18 6.77 1.40
N ALA A 159 -36.66 5.55 1.13
CA ALA A 159 -35.97 4.31 1.53
C ALA A 159 -34.59 4.18 0.87
N LEU A 160 -34.47 4.53 -0.42
CA LEU A 160 -33.19 4.58 -1.12
C LEU A 160 -32.25 5.62 -0.50
N HIS A 161 -32.73 6.83 -0.24
CA HIS A 161 -31.94 7.89 0.36
C HIS A 161 -31.39 7.48 1.73
N ALA A 162 -32.23 6.91 2.61
CA ALA A 162 -31.80 6.40 3.91
C ALA A 162 -30.70 5.33 3.79
N THR A 163 -30.84 4.42 2.82
CA THR A 163 -29.84 3.39 2.54
C THR A 163 -28.51 3.99 2.07
N LEU A 164 -28.56 4.92 1.11
CA LEU A 164 -27.37 5.59 0.57
C LEU A 164 -26.67 6.44 1.64
N GLN A 165 -27.44 7.13 2.48
CA GLN A 165 -26.90 7.96 3.55
C GLN A 165 -26.15 7.12 4.59
N GLU A 166 -26.71 5.99 5.02
CA GLU A 166 -26.03 5.08 5.93
C GLU A 166 -24.77 4.46 5.30
N GLN A 167 -24.86 4.04 4.04
CA GLN A 167 -23.70 3.55 3.29
C GLN A 167 -22.57 4.59 3.19
N HIS A 168 -22.91 5.84 2.90
CA HIS A 168 -21.95 6.93 2.82
C HIS A 168 -21.29 7.20 4.17
N ARG A 169 -22.07 7.22 5.26
CA ARG A 169 -21.57 7.37 6.64
C ARG A 169 -20.56 6.26 6.99
N VAL A 170 -20.89 5.02 6.64
CA VAL A 170 -20.00 3.87 6.83
C VAL A 170 -18.70 4.02 6.02
N LEU A 171 -18.79 4.44 4.75
CA LEU A 171 -17.61 4.65 3.90
C LEU A 171 -16.71 5.76 4.46
N GLN A 172 -17.28 6.90 4.88
CA GLN A 172 -16.51 8.00 5.47
C GLN A 172 -15.78 7.57 6.73
N GLY A 173 -16.47 6.89 7.66
CA GLY A 173 -15.85 6.40 8.88
C GLY A 173 -14.77 5.35 8.63
N THR A 174 -14.97 4.48 7.63
CA THR A 174 -13.98 3.48 7.23
C THR A 174 -12.75 4.13 6.60
N LEU A 175 -12.97 5.07 5.66
CA LEU A 175 -11.90 5.82 4.99
C LEU A 175 -11.00 6.53 5.99
N GLU A 176 -11.56 7.28 6.94
CA GLU A 176 -10.74 8.02 7.90
C GLU A 176 -9.95 7.07 8.81
N ARG A 177 -10.58 5.97 9.26
CA ARG A 177 -9.87 4.94 10.04
C ARG A 177 -8.72 4.32 9.27
N VAL A 178 -8.94 3.96 8.00
CA VAL A 178 -7.92 3.36 7.13
C VAL A 178 -6.79 4.36 6.88
N ARG A 179 -7.12 5.63 6.60
CA ARG A 179 -6.14 6.68 6.37
C ARG A 179 -5.20 6.85 7.57
N LEU A 180 -5.76 6.99 8.77
CA LEU A 180 -4.97 7.12 10.00
C LEU A 180 -4.08 5.89 10.24
N HIS A 181 -4.62 4.68 10.05
CA HIS A 181 -3.85 3.44 10.24
C HIS A 181 -2.71 3.29 9.23
N VAL A 182 -2.92 3.69 7.98
CA VAL A 182 -1.87 3.74 6.95
C VAL A 182 -0.82 4.78 7.32
N GLU A 183 -1.20 5.99 7.71
CA GLU A 183 -0.26 7.04 8.13
C GLU A 183 0.61 6.60 9.32
N ASP A 184 0.01 5.98 10.33
CA ASP A 184 0.75 5.47 11.50
C ASP A 184 1.72 4.35 11.11
N THR A 185 1.30 3.48 10.19
CA THR A 185 2.18 2.44 9.63
C THR A 185 3.35 3.05 8.87
N GLN A 186 3.09 4.06 8.04
CA GLN A 186 4.13 4.76 7.28
C GLN A 186 5.10 5.49 8.20
N ARG A 187 4.63 6.10 9.29
CA ARG A 187 5.50 6.71 10.31
C ARG A 187 6.34 5.66 11.03
N PHE A 188 5.79 4.49 11.30
CA PHE A 188 6.54 3.41 11.96
C PHE A 188 7.74 2.91 11.12
N PHE A 189 7.58 2.83 9.80
CA PHE A 189 8.61 2.34 8.86
C PHE A 189 9.35 3.46 8.09
N GLY A 190 8.97 4.71 8.33
CA GLY A 190 9.52 5.89 7.68
C GLY A 190 10.50 6.66 8.56
N ASP A 191 11.08 7.70 8.00
CA ASP A 191 11.84 8.68 8.78
C ASP A 191 10.86 9.71 9.37
N GLN A 192 10.83 9.82 10.70
CA GLN A 192 9.97 10.76 11.42
C GLN A 192 10.26 12.23 11.06
N ALA A 193 11.44 12.52 10.50
CA ALA A 193 11.82 13.87 10.04
C ALA A 193 11.33 14.20 8.61
N THR A 194 10.80 13.22 7.87
CA THR A 194 10.38 13.39 6.47
C THR A 194 8.86 13.34 6.32
N ALA A 195 8.34 14.01 5.29
CA ALA A 195 6.94 13.90 4.92
C ALA A 195 6.54 12.43 4.70
N VAL A 196 5.32 12.09 5.13
CA VAL A 196 4.74 10.77 4.95
C VAL A 196 4.57 10.50 3.46
N LEU A 197 5.03 9.32 3.01
CA LEU A 197 4.92 8.90 1.61
C LEU A 197 3.45 8.75 1.18
N ALA A 198 3.18 8.74 -0.12
CA ALA A 198 1.89 8.26 -0.60
C ALA A 198 1.71 6.77 -0.22
N ALA A 199 0.48 6.35 0.06
CA ALA A 199 0.20 4.98 0.52
C ALA A 199 0.64 3.93 -0.51
N GLU A 200 0.31 4.18 -1.77
CA GLU A 200 0.68 3.37 -2.92
C GLU A 200 2.19 3.25 -3.10
N GLU A 201 2.92 4.35 -2.88
CA GLU A 201 4.37 4.38 -2.99
C GLU A 201 5.01 3.59 -1.84
N PHE A 202 4.50 3.77 -0.62
CA PHE A 202 4.93 3.03 0.56
C PHE A 202 4.80 1.52 0.38
N PHE A 203 3.60 1.04 0.03
CA PHE A 203 3.38 -0.38 -0.24
C PHE A 203 4.16 -0.85 -1.48
N GLY A 204 4.32 0.02 -2.48
CA GLY A 204 5.10 -0.25 -3.69
C GLY A 204 6.57 -0.58 -3.41
N TYR A 205 7.23 0.13 -2.49
CA TYR A 205 8.61 -0.20 -2.10
C TYR A 205 8.71 -1.60 -1.49
N ILE A 206 7.76 -1.98 -0.63
CA ILE A 206 7.74 -3.29 0.03
C ILE A 206 7.43 -4.39 -1.00
N ALA A 207 6.37 -4.22 -1.80
CA ALA A 207 5.97 -5.16 -2.83
C ALA A 207 7.08 -5.39 -3.87
N GLY A 208 7.72 -4.31 -4.34
CA GLY A 208 8.84 -4.39 -5.28
C GLY A 208 10.03 -5.14 -4.69
N PHE A 209 10.39 -4.85 -3.44
CA PHE A 209 11.47 -5.55 -2.75
C PHE A 209 11.17 -7.05 -2.57
N MET A 210 9.95 -7.41 -2.21
CA MET A 210 9.52 -8.81 -2.11
C MET A 210 9.61 -9.54 -3.45
N GLY A 211 9.23 -8.88 -4.56
CA GLY A 211 9.34 -9.44 -5.90
C GLY A 211 10.80 -9.72 -6.28
N LEU A 212 11.70 -8.76 -6.02
CA LEU A 212 13.13 -8.93 -6.28
C LEU A 212 13.76 -10.04 -5.40
N LEU A 213 13.38 -10.10 -4.12
CA LEU A 213 13.84 -11.14 -3.21
C LEU A 213 13.37 -12.54 -3.64
N ALA A 214 12.14 -12.65 -4.14
CA ALA A 214 11.61 -13.90 -4.67
C ALA A 214 12.37 -14.36 -5.93
N SER A 215 12.64 -13.44 -6.86
CA SER A 215 13.46 -13.74 -8.04
C SER A 215 14.86 -14.22 -7.66
N ALA A 216 15.54 -13.50 -6.76
CA ALA A 216 16.85 -13.91 -6.27
C ALA A 216 16.82 -15.28 -5.57
N SER A 217 15.75 -15.58 -4.82
CA SER A 217 15.58 -16.89 -4.17
C SER A 217 15.49 -18.02 -5.20
N VAL A 218 14.78 -17.80 -6.31
CA VAL A 218 14.70 -18.77 -7.42
C VAL A 218 16.07 -18.95 -8.09
N GLU A 219 16.79 -17.86 -8.38
CA GLU A 219 18.14 -17.91 -8.96
C GLU A 219 19.13 -18.68 -8.06
N VAL A 220 19.02 -18.52 -6.74
CA VAL A 220 19.82 -19.27 -5.76
C VAL A 220 19.49 -20.76 -5.81
N GLN A 221 18.21 -21.12 -5.86
CA GLN A 221 17.75 -22.51 -5.90
C GLN A 221 18.12 -23.24 -7.19
N GLN A 222 18.19 -22.53 -8.32
CA GLN A 222 18.58 -23.11 -9.59
C GLN A 222 20.05 -23.53 -9.62
N ASN A 223 20.94 -22.85 -8.89
CA ASN A 223 22.38 -23.10 -8.93
C ASN A 223 23.07 -23.03 -7.55
N PRO A 224 22.67 -23.84 -6.55
CA PRO A 224 23.13 -23.71 -5.17
C PRO A 224 24.66 -23.84 -5.03
N LYS A 225 25.28 -24.73 -5.83
CA LYS A 225 26.74 -24.93 -5.83
C LYS A 225 27.53 -23.72 -6.32
N ARG A 226 26.98 -22.95 -7.27
CA ARG A 226 27.61 -21.71 -7.75
C ARG A 226 27.72 -20.74 -6.59
N TRP A 227 26.62 -20.55 -5.88
CA TRP A 227 26.52 -19.57 -4.81
C TRP A 227 27.33 -19.97 -3.57
N GLN A 228 27.31 -21.24 -3.16
CA GLN A 228 28.14 -21.74 -2.06
C GLN A 228 29.64 -21.47 -2.27
N ARG A 229 30.15 -21.64 -3.50
CA ARG A 229 31.56 -21.38 -3.84
C ARG A 229 31.94 -19.90 -3.71
N PHE A 230 31.04 -18.98 -4.05
CA PHE A 230 31.28 -17.54 -3.86
C PHE A 230 31.40 -17.17 -2.38
N PHE A 231 30.65 -17.83 -1.50
CA PHE A 231 30.71 -17.57 -0.06
C PHE A 231 31.92 -18.19 0.61
N SER A 232 32.25 -19.44 0.30
CA SER A 232 33.48 -20.05 0.81
C SER A 232 34.74 -19.29 0.33
N ALA A 233 34.73 -18.76 -0.90
CA ALA A 233 35.83 -17.94 -1.41
C ALA A 233 35.88 -16.54 -0.75
N ALA A 234 34.73 -15.96 -0.41
CA ALA A 234 34.65 -14.67 0.29
C ALA A 234 35.05 -14.76 1.77
N GLU A 235 34.68 -15.85 2.47
CA GLU A 235 35.12 -16.13 3.85
C GLU A 235 36.64 -16.32 3.93
N LEU A 236 37.23 -17.05 2.98
CA LEU A 236 38.68 -17.23 2.88
C LEU A 236 39.45 -15.93 2.56
N GLN A 237 38.80 -14.93 1.94
CA GLN A 237 39.39 -13.60 1.72
C GLN A 237 39.17 -12.65 2.91
N GLY A 238 38.14 -12.90 3.74
CA GLY A 238 37.75 -12.08 4.89
C GLY A 238 38.65 -12.20 6.13
N GLU A 239 39.42 -13.28 6.27
CA GLU A 239 40.36 -13.46 7.40
C GLU A 239 41.67 -12.64 7.29
N GLY A 240 41.87 -11.85 6.22
CA GLY A 240 43.10 -11.06 6.08
C GLY A 240 43.08 -9.82 5.19
N ALA A 241 42.01 -9.55 4.44
CA ALA A 241 42.02 -8.44 3.48
C ALA A 241 40.82 -7.50 3.65
N ARG A 242 41.11 -6.28 4.14
CA ARG A 242 40.18 -5.15 4.03
C ARG A 242 39.87 -4.92 2.55
N PRO A 243 38.60 -4.98 2.10
CA PRO A 243 38.28 -4.67 0.71
C PRO A 243 38.42 -3.16 0.49
N ARG A 244 39.49 -2.74 -0.21
CA ARG A 244 39.53 -1.41 -0.84
C ARG A 244 38.52 -1.42 -1.99
N LEU A 245 37.28 -1.03 -1.69
CA LEU A 245 36.30 -0.65 -2.69
C LEU A 245 36.88 0.50 -3.53
N LYS A 246 37.32 0.20 -4.76
CA LYS A 246 37.68 1.23 -5.72
C LYS A 246 36.40 2.01 -6.07
N ARG A 247 36.23 3.19 -5.46
CA ARG A 247 35.26 4.20 -5.89
C ARG A 247 35.58 4.58 -7.33
N SER A 248 34.85 4.04 -8.30
CA SER A 248 34.69 4.69 -9.61
C SER A 248 33.56 5.70 -9.50
N LEU A 249 33.85 6.84 -8.87
CA LEU A 249 33.05 8.05 -9.04
C LEU A 249 33.65 8.79 -10.25
N SER A 250 33.02 8.64 -11.40
CA SER A 250 33.28 9.48 -12.56
C SER A 250 32.80 10.89 -12.23
N VAL A 251 33.73 11.78 -11.88
CA VAL A 251 33.46 13.22 -11.75
C VAL A 251 33.49 13.82 -13.17
N PRO A 252 32.43 14.49 -13.66
CA PRO A 252 32.51 15.25 -14.90
C PRO A 252 33.39 16.50 -14.70
N PRO A 253 34.09 16.96 -15.74
CA PRO A 253 35.05 18.06 -15.62
C PRO A 253 34.36 19.39 -15.27
N GLU A 254 34.98 20.12 -14.35
CA GLU A 254 34.67 21.52 -14.03
C GLU A 254 34.85 22.40 -15.27
N SER A 255 33.79 23.13 -15.63
CA SER A 255 33.87 24.24 -16.57
C SER A 255 34.37 25.48 -15.82
N THR A 256 35.66 25.78 -15.94
CA THR A 256 36.23 27.04 -15.45
C THR A 256 36.19 28.08 -16.57
N GLN A 257 35.42 29.14 -16.33
CA GLN A 257 35.39 30.49 -16.95
C GLN A 257 35.17 30.61 -18.47
#